data_AF-A0A0F4L9R3-F1
#
_entry.id   AF-A0A0F4L9R3-F1
#
_cell.length_a   1.000
_cell.length_b   1.000
_cell.length_c   1.000
_cell.angle_alpha   90.00
_cell.angle_beta   90.00
_cell.angle_gamma   90.00
#
_symmetry.space_group_name_H-M   'P 1'
#
loop_
_entity.id
_entity.type
_entity.pdbx_description
1 polymer ?
#
loop_
_entity_poly.entity_id
_entity_poly.type
_entity_poly.pdbx_seq_one_letter_code
_entity_poly.pdbx_strand_id
1 'polypeptide(L)'
;MNSNYNKKHQLSRKLILNATILGLLGGTALTILPKQSQSIQTVQAASAKKAKLTKKAYIYNKKGHRLELKAYKKDKRVKVYGTKYIKHRKYYRIGSGLYIVAANAKFIKSKLPNNVSNSKDNNSSTSKPVEDDSSSSKLYKVGEFGDCNLTYSPATRTVHISAYGENNTLGDYNDGIAEKINGAKLNRGRSLAISEVEHISIDTNVSLSVDYAGSTFANFANLRDITGLERVYAGQCKNFDELFANDPKLEKLDLSSWDLYALEHEDDVTTSNMFFGDSGLIELNLNGWDISNLSDTKGMFDGVNPSIIKGLIR
;
A
#
# COMPACT_ATOMS: atom_id res chain seq x y z
N MET A 1 30.96 0.75 -32.03
CA MET A 1 29.53 0.48 -31.72
C MET A 1 29.52 -0.21 -30.36
N ASN A 2 29.13 0.34 -29.21
CA ASN A 2 27.94 1.09 -28.82
C ASN A 2 28.30 2.00 -27.62
N SER A 3 28.45 3.30 -27.83
CA SER A 3 28.64 4.30 -26.75
C SER A 3 27.57 5.41 -26.79
N ASN A 4 26.66 5.37 -27.77
CA ASN A 4 25.69 6.44 -28.00
C ASN A 4 24.30 6.20 -27.39
N TYR A 5 24.01 5.02 -26.82
CA TYR A 5 22.71 4.76 -26.20
C TYR A 5 22.58 5.46 -24.82
N ASN A 6 23.70 5.69 -24.12
CA ASN A 6 23.70 6.19 -22.74
C ASN A 6 23.67 7.72 -22.60
N LYS A 7 23.88 8.48 -23.69
CA LYS A 7 23.90 9.95 -23.65
C LYS A 7 22.57 10.60 -24.04
N LYS A 8 21.68 9.89 -24.74
CA LYS A 8 20.41 10.45 -25.21
C LYS A 8 19.32 10.50 -24.13
N HIS A 9 19.43 9.70 -23.08
CA HIS A 9 18.45 9.63 -21.99
C HIS A 9 18.63 10.67 -20.86
N GLN A 10 19.71 11.47 -20.86
CA GLN A 10 19.91 12.49 -19.82
C GLN A 10 19.24 13.85 -20.08
N LEU A 11 18.64 14.08 -21.25
CA LEU A 11 18.34 15.43 -21.71
C LEU A 11 16.87 15.80 -21.94
N SER A 12 15.89 14.96 -21.59
CA SER A 12 14.49 15.31 -21.85
C SER A 12 13.47 14.81 -20.84
N ARG A 13 13.59 15.17 -19.55
CA ARG A 13 12.43 15.16 -18.64
C ARG A 13 12.45 16.37 -17.71
N LYS A 14 12.04 17.54 -18.25
CA LYS A 14 11.58 18.66 -17.41
C LYS A 14 10.29 18.21 -16.72
N LEU A 15 10.41 17.80 -15.46
CA LEU A 15 9.27 17.38 -14.66
C LEU A 15 8.49 18.62 -14.20
N ILE A 16 7.29 18.81 -14.73
CA ILE A 16 6.29 19.72 -14.17
C ILE A 16 5.72 19.01 -12.93
N LEU A 17 6.25 19.35 -11.76
CA LEU A 17 5.81 18.79 -10.48
C LEU A 17 4.58 19.58 -9.99
N ASN A 18 3.39 19.07 -10.24
CA ASN A 18 2.18 19.57 -9.57
C ASN A 18 2.28 19.24 -8.08
N ALA A 19 2.50 20.28 -7.29
CA ALA A 19 2.55 20.23 -5.83
C ALA A 19 1.39 21.03 -5.25
N THR A 20 0.33 20.33 -4.84
CA THR A 20 -0.76 20.83 -3.99
C THR A 20 -1.43 19.57 -3.39
N ILE A 21 -1.77 19.45 -2.11
CA ILE A 21 -2.49 20.42 -1.29
C ILE A 21 -2.04 20.37 0.19
N LEU A 22 -1.77 21.57 0.73
CA LEU A 22 -1.83 21.95 2.14
C LEU A 22 -3.27 21.82 2.64
N GLY A 23 -3.49 21.25 3.83
CA GLY A 23 -4.72 21.52 4.56
C GLY A 23 -4.75 22.96 5.07
N LEU A 24 -5.86 23.68 4.85
CA LEU A 24 -6.45 24.68 5.77
C LEU A 24 -7.80 25.25 5.23
N LEU A 25 -8.87 24.86 5.94
CA LEU A 25 -10.09 25.60 6.36
C LEU A 25 -10.70 26.74 5.51
N GLY A 26 -12.01 26.62 5.24
CA GLY A 26 -12.91 27.77 5.05
C GLY A 26 -14.31 27.42 4.49
N GLY A 27 -15.33 27.37 5.37
CA GLY A 27 -16.81 27.55 5.18
C GLY A 27 -17.53 26.85 4.01
N THR A 28 -18.61 26.09 4.17
CA THR A 28 -19.82 26.33 4.97
C THR A 28 -20.45 25.03 5.50
N ALA A 29 -21.21 25.17 6.58
CA ALA A 29 -21.73 24.12 7.45
C ALA A 29 -22.67 23.08 6.79
N LEU A 30 -22.44 21.81 7.10
CA LEU A 30 -23.51 20.83 7.27
C LEU A 30 -23.36 20.22 8.68
N THR A 31 -24.38 20.39 9.50
CA THR A 31 -24.42 20.04 10.93
C THR A 31 -24.46 18.53 11.15
N ILE A 32 -23.45 17.96 11.84
CA ILE A 32 -23.58 16.67 12.54
C ILE A 32 -22.93 16.79 13.93
N LEU A 33 -23.70 16.42 14.95
CA LEU A 33 -23.41 16.45 16.39
C LEU A 33 -22.23 15.54 16.80
N PRO A 34 -21.57 15.79 17.96
CA PRO A 34 -20.37 15.07 18.35
C PRO A 34 -20.73 13.74 19.04
N LYS A 35 -20.08 12.63 18.64
CA LYS A 35 -20.04 11.42 19.48
C LYS A 35 -18.65 11.24 20.07
N GLN A 36 -18.64 11.27 21.40
CA GLN A 36 -17.52 11.10 22.32
C GLN A 36 -16.56 9.98 21.90
N SER A 37 -15.28 10.33 21.80
CA SER A 37 -14.16 9.41 21.64
C SER A 37 -13.90 8.67 22.94
N GLN A 38 -14.20 7.37 22.97
CA GLN A 38 -13.73 6.45 24.00
C GLN A 38 -12.61 5.58 23.43
N SER A 39 -11.53 5.48 24.21
CA SER A 39 -10.27 4.84 23.87
C SER A 39 -10.41 3.32 23.73
N ILE A 40 -10.13 2.80 22.54
CA ILE A 40 -9.98 1.36 22.30
C ILE A 40 -8.51 0.97 22.56
N GLN A 41 -8.29 0.04 23.47
CA GLN A 41 -6.98 -0.55 23.75
C GLN A 41 -6.56 -1.44 22.57
N THR A 42 -5.60 -0.98 21.78
CA THR A 42 -4.99 -1.75 20.70
C THR A 42 -3.99 -2.77 21.25
N VAL A 43 -4.14 -4.04 20.88
CA VAL A 43 -3.08 -5.04 21.03
C VAL A 43 -1.88 -4.59 20.18
N GLN A 44 -0.71 -4.52 20.81
CA GLN A 44 0.42 -3.72 20.36
C GLN A 44 1.12 -4.33 19.14
N ALA A 45 0.63 -4.00 17.95
CA ALA A 45 1.46 -3.94 16.76
C ALA A 45 2.64 -2.99 17.06
N ALA A 46 3.86 -3.34 16.65
CA ALA A 46 5.03 -2.49 16.85
C ALA A 46 4.78 -1.12 16.19
N SER A 47 4.31 -0.15 16.97
CA SER A 47 3.97 1.19 16.52
C SER A 47 5.18 1.77 15.78
N ALA A 48 5.05 2.00 14.47
CA ALA A 48 6.08 2.66 13.68
C ALA A 48 6.50 3.95 14.41
N LYS A 49 7.77 3.98 14.85
CA LYS A 49 8.27 5.09 15.67
C LYS A 49 8.30 6.34 14.80
N LYS A 50 7.75 7.45 15.30
CA LYS A 50 7.82 8.73 14.57
C LYS A 50 9.18 9.38 14.83
N ALA A 51 9.85 9.82 13.77
CA ALA A 51 11.05 10.63 13.87
C ALA A 51 10.80 12.01 13.25
N LYS A 52 11.32 13.05 13.92
CA LYS A 52 11.35 14.40 13.38
C LYS A 52 12.71 14.62 12.71
N LEU A 53 12.70 15.11 11.48
CA LEU A 53 13.92 15.42 10.76
C LEU A 53 14.62 16.64 11.37
N THR A 54 15.89 16.50 11.72
CA THR A 54 16.73 17.57 12.27
C THR A 54 17.48 18.33 11.18
N LYS A 55 17.61 17.73 9.99
CA LYS A 55 18.23 18.29 8.79
C LYS A 55 17.44 17.88 7.55
N LYS A 56 17.76 18.46 6.39
CA LYS A 56 17.30 17.95 5.09
C LYS A 56 17.71 16.48 4.95
N ALA A 57 16.78 15.61 4.58
CA ALA A 57 17.03 14.18 4.44
C ALA A 57 16.82 13.73 2.99
N TYR A 58 17.89 13.32 2.33
CA TYR A 58 17.83 12.63 1.04
C TYR A 58 17.36 11.19 1.25
N ILE A 59 16.70 10.65 0.23
CA ILE A 59 16.19 9.29 0.22
C ILE A 59 17.20 8.41 -0.53
N TYR A 60 17.43 7.22 -0.03
CA TYR A 60 18.42 6.26 -0.52
C TYR A 60 17.77 4.90 -0.77
N ASN A 61 18.31 4.12 -1.70
CA ASN A 61 17.94 2.73 -1.89
C ASN A 61 18.67 1.77 -0.92
N LYS A 62 18.35 0.47 -0.97
CA LYS A 62 18.98 -0.58 -0.14
C LYS A 62 20.49 -0.73 -0.33
N LYS A 63 21.05 -0.30 -1.47
CA LYS A 63 22.49 -0.31 -1.78
C LYS A 63 23.19 0.97 -1.30
N GLY A 64 22.44 1.95 -0.78
CA GLY A 64 22.95 3.22 -0.28
C GLY A 64 23.17 4.27 -1.37
N HIS A 65 22.61 4.08 -2.56
CA HIS A 65 22.63 5.09 -3.62
C HIS A 65 21.52 6.10 -3.34
N ARG A 66 21.84 7.39 -3.51
CA ARG A 66 20.86 8.47 -3.33
C ARG A 66 19.89 8.44 -4.50
N LEU A 67 18.60 8.44 -4.19
CA LEU A 67 17.54 8.55 -5.19
C LEU A 67 17.35 10.02 -5.58
N GLU A 68 16.97 10.29 -6.82
CA GLU A 68 16.66 11.64 -7.31
C GLU A 68 15.28 12.16 -6.86
N LEU A 69 14.76 11.59 -5.77
CA LEU A 69 13.52 12.02 -5.15
C LEU A 69 13.70 13.33 -4.38
N LYS A 70 12.60 14.07 -4.25
CA LYS A 70 12.56 15.30 -3.44
C LYS A 70 12.93 14.97 -1.99
N ALA A 71 14.08 15.48 -1.56
CA ALA A 71 14.52 15.34 -0.19
C ALA A 71 13.50 15.93 0.79
N TYR A 72 13.30 15.24 1.92
CA TYR A 72 12.48 15.79 2.98
C TYR A 72 13.16 16.98 3.62
N LYS A 73 12.37 18.03 3.87
CA LYS A 73 12.82 19.23 4.56
C LYS A 73 13.00 18.98 6.06
N LYS A 74 13.85 19.79 6.70
CA LYS A 74 13.97 19.86 8.16
C LYS A 74 12.58 20.02 8.79
N ASP A 75 12.41 19.48 9.99
CA ASP A 75 11.20 19.49 10.81
C ASP A 75 10.03 18.60 10.33
N LYS A 76 10.12 18.03 9.12
CA LYS A 76 9.17 17.00 8.66
C LYS A 76 9.17 15.82 9.63
N ARG A 77 7.98 15.29 9.92
CA ARG A 77 7.80 14.06 10.71
C ARG A 77 7.64 12.89 9.75
N VAL A 78 8.38 11.82 9.98
CA VAL A 78 8.35 10.59 9.18
C VAL A 78 8.12 9.38 10.09
N LYS A 79 7.41 8.37 9.58
CA LYS A 79 7.32 7.07 10.23
C LYS A 79 8.65 6.33 9.95
N VAL A 80 9.22 5.71 10.98
CA VAL A 80 10.41 4.88 10.89
C VAL A 80 10.02 3.46 11.23
N TYR A 81 10.25 2.58 10.28
CA TYR A 81 9.84 1.18 10.36
C TYR A 81 10.99 0.29 10.85
N GLY A 82 12.24 0.74 10.70
CA GLY A 82 13.41 -0.03 11.11
C GLY A 82 14.70 0.76 10.96
N THR A 83 15.80 0.14 11.35
CA THR A 83 17.15 0.70 11.23
C THR A 83 18.02 -0.26 10.43
N LYS A 84 18.73 0.24 9.43
CA LYS A 84 19.64 -0.55 8.60
C LYS A 84 21.01 0.10 8.55
N TYR A 85 22.07 -0.71 8.59
CA TYR A 85 23.42 -0.26 8.27
C TYR A 85 23.72 -0.56 6.81
N ILE A 86 24.06 0.48 6.04
CA ILE A 86 24.43 0.38 4.63
C ILE A 86 25.82 0.99 4.49
N LYS A 87 26.82 0.20 4.06
CA LYS A 87 28.22 0.62 3.95
C LYS A 87 28.71 1.35 5.21
N HIS A 88 28.52 0.71 6.37
CA HIS A 88 28.89 1.20 7.71
C HIS A 88 28.18 2.48 8.21
N ARG A 89 27.24 3.04 7.45
CA ARG A 89 26.42 4.19 7.87
C ARG A 89 25.03 3.73 8.30
N LYS A 90 24.52 4.31 9.39
CA LYS A 90 23.18 4.03 9.93
C LYS A 90 22.09 4.78 9.16
N TYR A 91 21.06 4.07 8.76
CA TYR A 91 19.88 4.60 8.08
C TYR A 91 18.60 4.22 8.83
N TYR A 92 17.60 5.09 8.75
CA TYR A 92 16.22 4.77 9.12
C TYR A 92 15.45 4.37 7.86
N ARG A 93 14.80 3.21 7.91
CA ARG A 93 13.87 2.79 6.87
C ARG A 93 12.57 3.56 7.02
N ILE A 94 12.16 4.20 5.94
CA ILE A 94 10.95 5.05 5.87
C ILE A 94 9.90 4.50 4.90
N GLY A 95 10.20 3.39 4.22
CA GLY A 95 9.36 2.63 3.29
C GLY A 95 10.17 1.46 2.71
N SER A 96 9.57 0.58 1.91
CA SER A 96 10.32 -0.51 1.27
C SER A 96 11.42 0.02 0.40
N GLY A 97 12.64 -0.47 0.60
CA GLY A 97 13.79 -0.01 -0.16
C GLY A 97 14.15 1.48 0.05
N LEU A 98 13.40 2.26 0.83
CA LEU A 98 13.60 3.69 1.03
C LEU A 98 14.20 3.98 2.40
N TYR A 99 15.33 4.66 2.38
CA TYR A 99 16.14 4.92 3.55
C TYR A 99 16.50 6.40 3.65
N ILE A 100 16.55 6.94 4.87
CA ILE A 100 17.16 8.23 5.17
C ILE A 100 18.32 8.03 6.12
N VAL A 101 19.34 8.87 6.05
CA VAL A 101 20.46 8.81 7.00
C VAL A 101 19.93 9.07 8.42
N ALA A 102 20.21 8.14 9.33
CA ALA A 102 19.66 8.18 10.69
C ALA A 102 20.08 9.45 11.46
N ALA A 103 21.29 9.95 11.21
CA ALA A 103 21.80 11.18 11.82
C ALA A 103 20.96 12.44 11.48
N ASN A 104 20.12 12.39 10.45
CA ASN A 104 19.25 13.49 10.03
C ASN A 104 17.87 13.47 10.70
N ALA A 105 17.60 12.53 11.61
CA ALA A 105 16.32 12.45 12.32
C ALA A 105 16.48 12.11 13.80
N LYS A 106 15.52 12.54 14.61
CA LYS A 106 15.42 12.20 16.05
C LYS A 106 14.05 11.61 16.34
N PHE A 107 14.03 10.48 17.05
CA PHE A 107 12.78 9.88 17.50
C PHE A 107 12.03 10.81 18.45
N ILE A 108 10.72 10.87 18.26
CA ILE A 108 9.79 11.56 19.15
C ILE A 108 9.44 10.57 20.25
N LYS A 109 9.76 10.89 21.52
CA LYS A 109 9.41 10.04 22.66
C LYS A 109 7.88 9.94 22.77
N SER A 110 7.33 8.73 22.75
CA SER A 110 5.94 8.47 23.12
C SER A 110 5.86 8.29 24.64
N LYS A 111 4.92 8.97 25.32
CA LYS A 111 4.53 8.61 26.69
C LYS A 111 3.89 7.22 26.65
N LEU A 112 4.44 6.24 27.37
CA LEU A 112 3.78 4.94 27.60
C LEU A 112 2.76 5.08 28.73
N PRO A 113 1.59 4.41 28.67
CA PRO A 113 0.74 4.18 29.84
C PRO A 113 1.35 3.12 30.75
N ASN A 114 1.28 3.34 32.08
CA ASN A 114 1.73 2.43 33.12
C ASN A 114 0.86 1.16 33.16
N ASN A 115 1.50 0.00 33.26
CA ASN A 115 0.84 -1.29 33.44
C ASN A 115 0.80 -1.62 34.94
N VAL A 116 -0.39 -1.82 35.51
CA VAL A 116 -0.59 -2.30 36.89
C VAL A 116 -0.96 -3.78 36.82
N SER A 117 -0.18 -4.59 37.53
CA SER A 117 -0.34 -6.03 37.73
C SER A 117 -1.55 -6.40 38.60
N ASN A 118 -1.95 -7.68 38.45
CA ASN A 118 -2.74 -8.57 39.33
C ASN A 118 -4.04 -9.03 38.65
N SER A 119 -4.54 -10.25 38.81
CA SER A 119 -4.03 -11.53 39.32
C SER A 119 -4.93 -12.62 38.70
N LYS A 120 -4.51 -13.88 38.84
CA LYS A 120 -5.27 -15.09 38.52
C LYS A 120 -6.67 -15.05 39.13
N ASP A 121 -7.67 -15.59 38.42
CA ASP A 121 -8.52 -16.67 38.94
C ASP A 121 -9.33 -17.37 37.83
N ASN A 122 -9.59 -18.65 38.07
CA ASN A 122 -10.07 -19.65 37.14
C ASN A 122 -11.60 -19.75 37.06
N ASN A 123 -12.04 -20.26 35.90
CA ASN A 123 -13.00 -21.35 35.70
C ASN A 123 -14.46 -21.08 35.32
N SER A 124 -14.89 -21.97 34.41
CA SER A 124 -16.23 -22.53 34.19
C SER A 124 -17.25 -21.80 33.29
N SER A 125 -17.38 -22.35 32.09
CA SER A 125 -18.61 -22.78 31.39
C SER A 125 -19.97 -22.23 31.85
N THR A 126 -20.69 -21.57 30.92
CA THR A 126 -22.11 -21.83 30.61
C THR A 126 -22.57 -21.04 29.37
N SER A 127 -23.66 -21.53 28.77
CA SER A 127 -24.13 -21.36 27.40
C SER A 127 -24.91 -20.08 27.06
N LYS A 128 -24.67 -19.55 25.83
CA LYS A 128 -25.50 -18.75 24.89
C LYS A 128 -26.17 -17.44 25.40
N PRO A 129 -26.07 -16.34 24.63
CA PRO A 129 -27.09 -16.07 23.60
C PRO A 129 -26.52 -15.73 22.21
N VAL A 130 -27.40 -15.79 21.21
CA VAL A 130 -27.16 -15.44 19.82
C VAL A 130 -26.93 -13.93 19.71
N GLU A 131 -25.66 -13.52 19.55
CA GLU A 131 -25.33 -12.16 19.14
C GLU A 131 -25.05 -12.15 17.63
N ASP A 132 -25.83 -11.31 16.97
CA ASP A 132 -25.73 -10.87 15.59
C ASP A 132 -24.30 -10.37 15.27
N ASP A 133 -23.72 -10.82 14.15
CA ASP A 133 -22.34 -10.53 13.70
C ASP A 133 -22.19 -9.08 13.19
N SER A 134 -23.15 -8.20 13.52
CA SER A 134 -23.21 -6.78 13.17
C SER A 134 -22.42 -5.87 14.13
N SER A 135 -21.63 -6.44 15.05
CA SER A 135 -20.76 -5.68 15.96
C SER A 135 -19.62 -4.97 15.22
N SER A 136 -19.91 -3.72 14.85
CA SER A 136 -19.21 -2.67 14.06
C SER A 136 -17.70 -2.40 14.20
N SER A 137 -16.86 -3.32 14.71
CA SER A 137 -15.40 -3.08 14.75
C SER A 137 -14.51 -4.31 14.75
N LYS A 138 -15.06 -5.53 14.56
CA LYS A 138 -14.27 -6.75 14.67
C LYS A 138 -13.50 -7.03 13.38
N LEU A 139 -12.17 -7.04 13.48
CA LEU A 139 -11.26 -7.44 12.42
C LEU A 139 -10.81 -8.88 12.63
N TYR A 140 -10.81 -9.66 11.55
CA TYR A 140 -10.33 -11.03 11.51
C TYR A 140 -9.01 -11.08 10.77
N LYS A 141 -7.96 -11.67 11.34
CA LYS A 141 -6.76 -11.99 10.56
C LYS A 141 -7.11 -13.10 9.58
N VAL A 142 -7.00 -12.80 8.29
CA VAL A 142 -7.38 -13.72 7.21
C VAL A 142 -6.19 -14.19 6.39
N GLY A 143 -5.03 -13.56 6.55
CA GLY A 143 -3.81 -14.03 5.89
C GLY A 143 -2.64 -13.08 6.07
N GLU A 144 -1.59 -13.40 5.34
CA GLU A 144 -0.39 -12.60 5.15
C GLU A 144 -0.05 -12.63 3.66
N PHE A 145 0.52 -11.54 3.13
CA PHE A 145 0.97 -11.45 1.75
C PHE A 145 2.26 -10.64 1.70
N GLY A 146 3.38 -11.33 1.47
CA GLY A 146 4.71 -10.77 1.72
C GLY A 146 4.89 -10.33 3.19
N ASP A 147 5.24 -9.06 3.40
CA ASP A 147 5.39 -8.44 4.72
C ASP A 147 4.10 -7.67 5.12
N CYS A 148 2.92 -8.08 4.66
CA CYS A 148 1.64 -7.39 4.93
C CYS A 148 0.58 -8.28 5.56
N ASN A 149 0.00 -7.83 6.67
CA ASN A 149 -1.09 -8.51 7.36
C ASN A 149 -2.37 -8.21 6.58
N LEU A 150 -3.15 -9.24 6.34
CA LEU A 150 -4.47 -9.14 5.76
C LEU A 150 -5.49 -9.37 6.86
N THR A 151 -6.35 -8.37 7.08
CA THR A 151 -7.47 -8.48 7.99
C THR A 151 -8.78 -8.19 7.29
N TYR A 152 -9.87 -8.83 7.71
CA TYR A 152 -11.19 -8.66 7.10
C TYR A 152 -12.19 -8.10 8.11
N SER A 153 -13.01 -7.15 7.66
CA SER A 153 -14.14 -6.57 8.39
C SER A 153 -15.44 -7.03 7.74
N PRO A 154 -16.21 -7.97 8.34
CA PRO A 154 -17.50 -8.39 7.79
C PRO A 154 -18.53 -7.27 7.73
N ALA A 155 -18.47 -6.33 8.68
CA ALA A 155 -19.41 -5.21 8.76
C ALA A 155 -19.31 -4.27 7.56
N THR A 156 -18.10 -4.11 7.01
CA THR A 156 -17.83 -3.22 5.87
C THR A 156 -17.43 -3.98 4.61
N ARG A 157 -17.38 -5.31 4.65
CA ARG A 157 -16.90 -6.17 3.55
C ARG A 157 -15.51 -5.76 3.04
N THR A 158 -14.65 -5.29 3.95
CA THR A 158 -13.36 -4.69 3.61
C THR A 158 -12.20 -5.60 4.00
N VAL A 159 -11.27 -5.82 3.07
CA VAL A 159 -9.94 -6.34 3.36
C VAL A 159 -9.00 -5.18 3.63
N HIS A 160 -8.39 -5.17 4.81
CA HIS A 160 -7.42 -4.19 5.27
C HIS A 160 -6.01 -4.77 5.15
N ILE A 161 -5.14 -4.01 4.49
CA ILE A 161 -3.75 -4.37 4.21
C ILE A 161 -2.85 -3.46 5.03
N SER A 162 -2.05 -4.08 5.91
CA SER A 162 -1.12 -3.34 6.75
C SER A 162 0.23 -4.04 6.83
N ALA A 163 1.27 -3.34 6.37
CA ALA A 163 2.64 -3.82 6.49
C ALA A 163 3.03 -4.14 7.96
N TYR A 164 3.68 -5.29 8.15
CA TYR A 164 4.42 -5.66 9.35
C TYR A 164 5.85 -6.03 8.96
N GLY A 165 6.82 -5.64 9.78
CA GLY A 165 8.20 -6.05 9.56
C GLY A 165 9.02 -5.08 8.70
N GLU A 166 10.05 -5.65 8.04
CA GLU A 166 11.23 -4.91 7.64
C GLU A 166 11.30 -4.43 6.18
N ASN A 167 10.46 -4.92 5.28
CA ASN A 167 10.44 -4.39 3.92
C ASN A 167 9.08 -3.83 3.52
N ASN A 168 8.00 -4.13 4.26
CA ASN A 168 6.63 -3.69 3.90
C ASN A 168 6.26 -4.14 2.47
N THR A 169 6.84 -5.25 2.01
CA THR A 169 6.56 -5.85 0.71
C THR A 169 5.11 -6.32 0.65
N LEU A 170 4.41 -5.95 -0.40
CA LEU A 170 3.12 -6.46 -0.80
C LEU A 170 3.35 -7.26 -2.08
N GLY A 171 3.19 -8.58 -1.99
CA GLY A 171 3.60 -9.52 -3.04
C GLY A 171 4.36 -10.70 -2.46
N ASP A 172 3.97 -11.91 -2.85
CA ASP A 172 4.76 -13.13 -2.73
C ASP A 172 4.60 -14.01 -3.98
N TYR A 173 5.29 -15.15 -4.06
CA TYR A 173 5.35 -15.97 -5.28
C TYR A 173 3.96 -16.45 -5.74
N ASN A 174 3.59 -16.10 -6.98
CA ASN A 174 2.50 -16.62 -7.82
C ASN A 174 1.05 -16.57 -7.29
N ASP A 175 0.78 -16.05 -6.10
CA ASP A 175 -0.58 -15.92 -5.56
C ASP A 175 -1.01 -14.46 -5.48
N GLY A 176 -2.30 -14.18 -5.68
CA GLY A 176 -2.93 -12.90 -5.37
C GLY A 176 -3.51 -12.88 -3.95
N ILE A 177 -4.00 -11.72 -3.51
CA ILE A 177 -4.64 -11.59 -2.20
C ILE A 177 -5.91 -12.42 -2.14
N ALA A 178 -6.66 -12.52 -3.24
CA ALA A 178 -7.88 -13.30 -3.32
C ALA A 178 -7.65 -14.77 -2.95
N GLU A 179 -6.59 -15.38 -3.49
CA GLU A 179 -6.17 -16.74 -3.22
C GLU A 179 -5.73 -16.92 -1.76
N LYS A 180 -5.00 -15.94 -1.20
CA LYS A 180 -4.53 -16.01 0.20
C LYS A 180 -5.66 -16.01 1.23
N ILE A 181 -6.75 -15.26 0.97
CA ILE A 181 -7.81 -15.06 1.96
C ILE A 181 -9.02 -15.96 1.75
N ASN A 182 -9.18 -16.55 0.55
CA ASN A 182 -10.31 -17.42 0.28
C ASN A 182 -10.27 -18.65 1.17
N GLY A 183 -11.38 -18.93 1.86
CA GLY A 183 -11.47 -20.02 2.82
C GLY A 183 -10.94 -19.69 4.22
N ALA A 184 -10.33 -18.52 4.43
CA ALA A 184 -9.77 -18.12 5.72
C ALA A 184 -10.81 -18.19 6.83
N LYS A 185 -10.41 -18.68 8.01
CA LYS A 185 -11.35 -18.91 9.12
C LYS A 185 -11.68 -17.62 9.86
N LEU A 186 -12.96 -17.32 9.91
CA LEU A 186 -13.57 -16.26 10.69
C LEU A 186 -14.10 -16.82 12.02
N ASN A 187 -14.99 -16.09 12.70
CA ASN A 187 -15.61 -16.55 13.94
C ASN A 187 -16.36 -17.88 13.72
N ARG A 188 -16.33 -18.73 14.76
CA ARG A 188 -17.11 -19.98 14.84
C ARG A 188 -16.84 -20.95 13.68
N GLY A 189 -15.67 -20.87 13.04
CA GLY A 189 -15.24 -21.80 11.99
C GLY A 189 -15.82 -21.52 10.59
N ARG A 190 -16.60 -20.45 10.42
CA ARG A 190 -17.04 -19.96 9.11
C ARG A 190 -15.82 -19.61 8.26
N SER A 191 -15.84 -19.97 7.00
CA SER A 191 -14.81 -19.58 6.03
C SER A 191 -15.25 -18.31 5.29
N LEU A 192 -14.31 -17.39 5.08
CA LEU A 192 -14.49 -16.23 4.20
C LEU A 192 -14.61 -16.71 2.76
N ALA A 193 -15.71 -16.37 2.08
CA ALA A 193 -15.79 -16.51 0.63
C ALA A 193 -15.29 -15.23 -0.04
N ILE A 194 -14.52 -15.36 -1.13
CA ILE A 194 -13.99 -14.20 -1.85
C ILE A 194 -15.10 -13.25 -2.37
N SER A 195 -16.26 -13.81 -2.68
CA SER A 195 -17.45 -13.05 -3.09
C SER A 195 -18.02 -12.15 -1.98
N GLU A 196 -17.59 -12.28 -0.72
CA GLU A 196 -17.98 -11.36 0.35
C GLU A 196 -17.17 -10.06 0.35
N VAL A 197 -16.03 -10.01 -0.34
CA VAL A 197 -15.16 -8.82 -0.35
C VAL A 197 -15.67 -7.81 -1.37
N GLU A 198 -15.98 -6.61 -0.90
CA GLU A 198 -16.42 -5.48 -1.74
C GLU A 198 -15.39 -4.33 -1.76
N HIS A 199 -14.49 -4.27 -0.79
CA HIS A 199 -13.54 -3.17 -0.64
C HIS A 199 -12.16 -3.67 -0.23
N ILE A 200 -11.12 -2.98 -0.71
CA ILE A 200 -9.75 -3.13 -0.22
C ILE A 200 -9.27 -1.78 0.33
N SER A 201 -8.60 -1.80 1.48
CA SER A 201 -7.99 -0.62 2.10
C SER A 201 -6.50 -0.85 2.36
N ILE A 202 -5.66 0.03 1.81
CA ILE A 202 -4.24 0.11 2.12
C ILE A 202 -4.04 1.06 3.30
N ASP A 203 -3.90 0.48 4.49
CA ASP A 203 -3.89 1.22 5.76
C ASP A 203 -2.51 1.81 6.09
N THR A 204 -1.44 1.22 5.54
CA THR A 204 -0.05 1.64 5.77
C THR A 204 0.73 1.73 4.47
N ASN A 205 1.91 2.35 4.52
CA ASN A 205 2.76 2.42 3.34
C ASN A 205 3.35 1.04 3.05
N VAL A 206 3.06 0.55 1.85
CA VAL A 206 3.51 -0.74 1.33
C VAL A 206 4.33 -0.51 0.06
N SER A 207 5.02 -1.55 -0.39
CA SER A 207 5.69 -1.55 -1.68
C SER A 207 5.38 -2.83 -2.39
N LEU A 208 5.06 -2.72 -3.66
CA LEU A 208 5.00 -3.90 -4.50
C LEU A 208 6.34 -4.64 -4.46
N SER A 209 6.25 -5.97 -4.48
CA SER A 209 7.39 -6.85 -4.63
C SER A 209 8.19 -6.48 -5.89
N VAL A 210 9.52 -6.56 -5.78
CA VAL A 210 10.43 -6.19 -6.87
C VAL A 210 10.21 -7.10 -8.07
N ASP A 211 10.08 -8.40 -7.82
CA ASP A 211 10.11 -9.42 -8.87
C ASP A 211 8.71 -9.96 -9.19
N TYR A 212 7.77 -9.93 -8.24
CA TYR A 212 6.47 -10.60 -8.37
C TYR A 212 5.36 -9.84 -7.65
N ALA A 213 4.74 -8.86 -8.31
CA ALA A 213 3.50 -8.25 -7.84
C ALA A 213 2.27 -8.69 -8.65
N GLY A 214 2.46 -9.52 -9.68
CA GLY A 214 1.37 -9.98 -10.52
C GLY A 214 0.20 -10.56 -9.71
N SER A 215 -1.01 -10.32 -10.21
CA SER A 215 -2.28 -10.75 -9.60
C SER A 215 -2.56 -10.26 -8.16
N THR A 216 -1.76 -9.35 -7.57
CA THR A 216 -1.93 -8.92 -6.17
C THR A 216 -3.37 -8.53 -5.82
N PHE A 217 -4.03 -7.76 -6.69
CA PHE A 217 -5.39 -7.27 -6.47
C PHE A 217 -6.42 -7.95 -7.38
N ALA A 218 -6.06 -9.04 -8.06
CA ALA A 218 -6.91 -9.70 -9.04
C ALA A 218 -7.97 -10.63 -8.42
N ASN A 219 -8.93 -11.03 -9.27
CA ASN A 219 -9.87 -12.13 -9.05
C ASN A 219 -10.90 -11.88 -7.93
N PHE A 220 -11.31 -10.64 -7.69
CA PHE A 220 -12.39 -10.30 -6.77
C PHE A 220 -13.71 -10.03 -7.51
N ALA A 221 -14.58 -11.04 -7.54
CA ALA A 221 -15.87 -10.98 -8.24
C ALA A 221 -16.82 -9.83 -7.82
N ASN A 222 -16.63 -9.25 -6.62
CA ASN A 222 -17.48 -8.21 -6.06
C ASN A 222 -16.74 -6.95 -5.60
N LEU A 223 -15.43 -6.82 -5.87
CA LEU A 223 -14.65 -5.65 -5.48
C LEU A 223 -15.17 -4.41 -6.21
N ARG A 224 -15.39 -3.31 -5.48
CA ARG A 224 -15.92 -2.04 -6.00
C ARG A 224 -14.88 -0.92 -6.01
N ASP A 225 -14.01 -0.92 -5.01
CA ASP A 225 -12.94 0.07 -4.88
C ASP A 225 -11.74 -0.44 -4.09
N ILE A 226 -10.61 0.20 -4.35
CA ILE A 226 -9.36 0.05 -3.62
C ILE A 226 -8.95 1.44 -3.13
N THR A 227 -8.93 1.61 -1.81
CA THR A 227 -8.53 2.87 -1.18
C THR A 227 -7.09 2.81 -0.68
N GLY A 228 -6.40 3.95 -0.67
CA GLY A 228 -5.03 4.03 -0.17
C GLY A 228 -3.94 3.67 -1.19
N LEU A 229 -4.26 3.59 -2.48
CA LEU A 229 -3.29 3.35 -3.56
C LEU A 229 -2.14 4.37 -3.59
N GLU A 230 -2.35 5.58 -3.06
CA GLU A 230 -1.31 6.60 -2.87
C GLU A 230 -0.22 6.21 -1.84
N ARG A 231 -0.46 5.15 -1.07
CA ARG A 231 0.48 4.58 -0.10
C ARG A 231 1.29 3.42 -0.66
N VAL A 232 1.04 3.02 -1.91
CA VAL A 232 1.73 1.91 -2.59
C VAL A 232 2.93 2.46 -3.36
N TYR A 233 4.11 1.93 -3.07
CA TYR A 233 5.31 2.20 -3.86
C TYR A 233 5.49 1.13 -4.95
N ALA A 234 5.42 1.54 -6.22
CA ALA A 234 5.50 0.65 -7.38
C ALA A 234 6.85 0.68 -8.11
N GLY A 235 7.66 1.73 -7.96
CA GLY A 235 8.80 2.00 -8.85
C GLY A 235 10.05 1.12 -8.69
N GLN A 236 9.95 -0.01 -7.99
CA GLN A 236 10.95 -1.09 -8.03
C GLN A 236 10.38 -2.40 -8.59
N CYS A 237 9.06 -2.47 -8.75
CA CYS A 237 8.40 -3.66 -9.27
C CYS A 237 8.63 -3.75 -10.78
N LYS A 238 8.86 -4.97 -11.25
CA LYS A 238 9.06 -5.29 -12.67
C LYS A 238 7.89 -6.05 -13.28
N ASN A 239 7.09 -6.71 -12.45
CA ASN A 239 6.00 -7.55 -12.89
C ASN A 239 4.67 -7.02 -12.36
N PHE A 240 3.89 -6.40 -13.24
CA PHE A 240 2.52 -5.92 -12.99
C PHE A 240 1.49 -6.77 -13.73
N ASP A 241 1.87 -7.99 -14.12
CA ASP A 241 1.01 -8.86 -14.92
C ASP A 241 -0.25 -9.20 -14.14
N GLU A 242 -1.40 -9.04 -14.76
CA GLU A 242 -2.71 -9.35 -14.16
C GLU A 242 -2.98 -8.61 -12.84
N LEU A 243 -2.25 -7.53 -12.51
CA LEU A 243 -2.24 -6.95 -11.16
C LEU A 243 -3.64 -6.63 -10.60
N PHE A 244 -4.56 -6.20 -11.47
CA PHE A 244 -5.95 -5.88 -11.16
C PHE A 244 -6.93 -6.73 -11.99
N ALA A 245 -6.50 -7.85 -12.58
CA ALA A 245 -7.34 -8.57 -13.53
C ALA A 245 -8.59 -9.22 -12.88
N ASN A 246 -9.65 -9.32 -13.67
CA ASN A 246 -10.90 -10.03 -13.37
C ASN A 246 -11.68 -9.46 -12.18
N ASP A 247 -11.75 -8.13 -12.06
CA ASP A 247 -12.57 -7.42 -11.07
C ASP A 247 -13.78 -6.72 -11.74
N PRO A 248 -14.80 -7.45 -12.22
CA PRO A 248 -15.85 -6.91 -13.10
C PRO A 248 -16.78 -5.89 -12.43
N LYS A 249 -16.65 -5.65 -11.12
CA LYS A 249 -17.42 -4.64 -10.38
C LYS A 249 -16.58 -3.46 -9.91
N LEU A 250 -15.28 -3.46 -10.18
CA LEU A 250 -14.37 -2.39 -9.78
C LEU A 250 -14.69 -1.15 -10.60
N GLU A 251 -15.10 -0.06 -9.95
CA GLU A 251 -15.62 1.11 -10.66
C GLU A 251 -14.51 2.12 -11.00
N LYS A 252 -13.54 2.28 -10.10
CA LYS A 252 -12.54 3.36 -10.20
C LYS A 252 -11.17 2.90 -9.74
N LEU A 253 -10.16 3.28 -10.52
CA LEU A 253 -8.76 3.14 -10.17
C LEU A 253 -8.02 4.46 -10.42
N ASP A 254 -7.40 4.99 -9.36
CA ASP A 254 -6.47 6.11 -9.46
C ASP A 254 -5.04 5.64 -9.16
N LEU A 255 -4.26 5.51 -10.21
CA LEU A 255 -2.85 5.10 -10.17
C LEU A 255 -1.92 6.26 -10.55
N SER A 256 -2.41 7.50 -10.54
CA SER A 256 -1.61 8.67 -10.92
C SER A 256 -0.44 8.97 -9.99
N SER A 257 -0.43 8.37 -8.78
CA SER A 257 0.72 8.45 -7.87
C SER A 257 1.78 7.38 -8.13
N TRP A 258 1.55 6.46 -9.07
CA TRP A 258 2.47 5.38 -9.38
C TRP A 258 3.46 5.83 -10.45
N ASP A 259 4.73 5.56 -10.19
CA ASP A 259 5.83 5.77 -11.12
C ASP A 259 6.55 4.44 -11.27
N LEU A 260 6.26 3.72 -12.37
CA LEU A 260 6.79 2.38 -12.63
C LEU A 260 8.31 2.38 -12.79
N TYR A 261 8.90 3.51 -13.19
CA TYR A 261 10.33 3.70 -13.44
C TYR A 261 10.96 4.67 -12.45
N ALA A 262 10.39 4.81 -11.24
CA ALA A 262 10.95 5.71 -10.22
C ALA A 262 12.41 5.40 -9.91
N LEU A 263 12.86 4.17 -10.21
CA LEU A 263 14.25 3.76 -10.28
C LEU A 263 14.57 3.17 -11.64
N GLU A 264 15.83 3.38 -12.08
CA GLU A 264 16.37 2.67 -13.23
C GLU A 264 16.28 1.16 -12.98
N HIS A 265 15.59 0.47 -13.89
CA HIS A 265 15.56 -0.99 -13.93
C HIS A 265 16.64 -1.47 -14.90
N GLU A 266 17.38 -2.50 -14.48
CA GLU A 266 18.29 -3.22 -15.39
C GLU A 266 17.51 -4.20 -16.29
N ASP A 267 16.29 -4.56 -15.88
CA ASP A 267 15.43 -5.55 -16.52
C ASP A 267 14.12 -4.91 -17.02
N ASP A 268 13.44 -5.66 -17.87
CA ASP A 268 12.16 -5.35 -18.48
C ASP A 268 11.01 -5.23 -17.45
N VAL A 269 10.07 -4.30 -17.71
CA VAL A 269 8.84 -4.13 -16.91
C VAL A 269 7.64 -4.63 -17.71
N THR A 270 6.90 -5.59 -17.16
CA THR A 270 5.74 -6.24 -17.78
C THR A 270 4.42 -5.80 -17.15
N THR A 271 3.37 -5.71 -17.96
CA THR A 271 2.01 -5.27 -17.61
C THR A 271 0.93 -6.11 -18.31
N SER A 272 1.27 -7.37 -18.62
CA SER A 272 0.40 -8.23 -19.42
C SER A 272 -0.91 -8.47 -18.71
N ASN A 273 -2.03 -8.27 -19.40
CA ASN A 273 -3.37 -8.45 -18.85
C ASN A 273 -3.65 -7.65 -17.56
N MET A 274 -2.92 -6.55 -17.29
CA MET A 274 -2.96 -5.84 -16.01
C MET A 274 -4.36 -5.48 -15.52
N PHE A 275 -5.26 -5.07 -16.43
CA PHE A 275 -6.66 -4.75 -16.18
C PHE A 275 -7.63 -5.67 -16.94
N PHE A 276 -7.18 -6.89 -17.26
CA PHE A 276 -7.95 -7.81 -18.09
C PHE A 276 -9.29 -8.14 -17.43
N GLY A 277 -10.41 -7.96 -18.14
CA GLY A 277 -11.73 -8.33 -17.64
C GLY A 277 -12.41 -7.33 -16.69
N ASP A 278 -11.78 -6.18 -16.43
CA ASP A 278 -12.30 -5.12 -15.53
C ASP A 278 -13.39 -4.27 -16.19
N SER A 279 -14.43 -4.95 -16.68
CA SER A 279 -15.54 -4.36 -17.44
C SER A 279 -16.40 -3.36 -16.66
N GLY A 280 -16.28 -3.34 -15.34
CA GLY A 280 -16.96 -2.40 -14.45
C GLY A 280 -16.30 -1.02 -14.36
N LEU A 281 -15.06 -0.86 -14.85
CA LEU A 281 -14.33 0.39 -14.73
C LEU A 281 -15.04 1.51 -15.49
N ILE A 282 -15.37 2.58 -14.77
CA ILE A 282 -15.87 3.84 -15.31
C ILE A 282 -14.82 4.96 -15.26
N GLU A 283 -13.72 4.74 -14.53
CA GLU A 283 -12.58 5.65 -14.47
C GLU A 283 -11.27 4.91 -14.19
N LEU A 284 -10.28 5.07 -15.08
CA LEU A 284 -8.92 4.59 -14.90
C LEU A 284 -7.94 5.74 -15.11
N ASN A 285 -7.37 6.25 -14.03
CA ASN A 285 -6.44 7.37 -14.05
C ASN A 285 -4.99 6.87 -13.99
N LEU A 286 -4.30 6.97 -15.14
CA LEU A 286 -2.89 6.62 -15.35
C LEU A 286 -2.03 7.87 -15.59
N ASN A 287 -2.49 9.05 -15.16
CA ASN A 287 -1.72 10.29 -15.35
C ASN A 287 -0.28 10.15 -14.82
N GLY A 288 0.69 10.46 -15.68
CA GLY A 288 2.11 10.38 -15.34
C GLY A 288 2.76 9.02 -15.66
N TRP A 289 1.99 8.05 -16.15
CA TRP A 289 2.55 6.79 -16.63
C TRP A 289 3.27 6.99 -17.96
N ASP A 290 4.53 6.58 -17.98
CA ASP A 290 5.33 6.44 -19.18
C ASP A 290 5.33 4.97 -19.60
N ILE A 291 4.54 4.64 -20.62
CA ILE A 291 4.40 3.26 -21.11
C ILE A 291 5.40 2.93 -22.22
N SER A 292 6.27 3.86 -22.62
CA SER A 292 7.14 3.69 -23.80
C SER A 292 8.20 2.60 -23.62
N ASN A 293 8.50 2.22 -22.37
CA ASN A 293 9.56 1.28 -22.01
C ASN A 293 9.03 -0.05 -21.48
N LEU A 294 7.71 -0.28 -21.55
CA LEU A 294 7.11 -1.55 -21.15
C LEU A 294 7.47 -2.63 -22.19
N SER A 295 7.89 -3.79 -21.71
CA SER A 295 8.35 -4.90 -22.57
C SER A 295 7.22 -5.82 -23.01
N ASP A 296 6.19 -5.96 -22.18
CA ASP A 296 4.98 -6.72 -22.49
C ASP A 296 3.75 -5.96 -21.98
N THR A 297 2.88 -5.59 -22.92
CA THR A 297 1.61 -4.90 -22.68
C THR A 297 0.44 -5.69 -23.29
N LYS A 298 0.65 -6.97 -23.60
CA LYS A 298 -0.37 -7.81 -24.24
C LYS A 298 -1.63 -7.85 -23.36
N GLY A 299 -2.76 -7.53 -23.96
CA GLY A 299 -4.06 -7.57 -23.28
C GLY A 299 -4.21 -6.64 -22.07
N MET A 300 -3.29 -5.69 -21.86
CA MET A 300 -3.26 -4.81 -20.68
C MET A 300 -4.62 -4.16 -20.36
N PHE A 301 -5.39 -3.83 -21.40
CA PHE A 301 -6.71 -3.18 -21.30
C PHE A 301 -7.85 -4.02 -21.92
N ASP A 302 -7.64 -5.31 -22.17
CA ASP A 302 -8.66 -6.16 -22.77
C ASP A 302 -9.85 -6.31 -21.80
N GLY A 303 -11.06 -5.98 -22.27
CA GLY A 303 -12.26 -5.95 -21.42
C GLY A 303 -12.49 -4.62 -20.68
N VAL A 304 -11.59 -3.65 -20.81
CA VAL A 304 -11.77 -2.28 -20.31
C VAL A 304 -12.28 -1.37 -21.42
N ASN A 305 -13.22 -0.47 -21.11
CA ASN A 305 -13.67 0.55 -22.07
C ASN A 305 -12.54 1.58 -22.32
N PRO A 306 -12.00 1.72 -23.54
CA PRO A 306 -10.86 2.62 -23.79
C PRO A 306 -11.15 4.09 -23.48
N SER A 307 -12.42 4.52 -23.53
CA SER A 307 -12.81 5.92 -23.29
C SER A 307 -12.66 6.37 -21.83
N ILE A 308 -12.54 5.43 -20.88
CA ILE A 308 -12.40 5.77 -19.46
C ILE A 308 -10.94 5.94 -19.02
N ILE A 309 -9.99 5.60 -19.91
CA ILE A 309 -8.56 5.62 -19.62
C ILE A 309 -8.04 7.06 -19.77
N LYS A 310 -7.47 7.61 -18.68
CA LYS A 310 -6.93 8.97 -18.64
C LYS A 310 -5.42 8.93 -18.44
N GLY A 311 -4.70 9.84 -19.11
CA GLY A 311 -3.35 10.20 -18.71
C GLY A 311 -2.20 9.35 -19.25
N LEU A 312 -2.47 8.43 -20.18
CA LEU A 312 -1.42 7.68 -20.88
C LEU A 312 -0.57 8.63 -21.73
N ILE A 313 0.74 8.65 -21.45
CA ILE A 313 1.74 9.33 -22.29
C ILE A 313 2.50 8.23 -23.04
N ARG A 314 2.60 8.38 -24.37
CA ARG A 314 3.41 7.52 -25.24
C ARG A 314 4.77 8.15 -25.52
#